data_AF-A0A177ZYB9-F1
#
_entry.id   AF-A0A177ZYB9-F1
#
_cell.length_a   1.000
_cell.length_b   1.000
_cell.length_c   1.000
_cell.angle_alpha   90.00
_cell.angle_beta   90.00
_cell.angle_gamma   90.00
#
_symmetry.space_group_name_H-M   'P 1'
#
loop_
_entity.id
_entity.type
_entity.pdbx_description
1 polymer ?
#
loop_
_entity_poly.entity_id
_entity_poly.type
_entity_poly.pdbx_seq_one_letter_code
_entity_poly.pdbx_strand_id
1 'polypeptide(L)'
;MDDLTAKLKSHIHWEEGMDESNLPFYIETAKKYVKRATGGQSEYLVIMVAGIMYDYRVSDYELEQALDAITPFIVQEVFDDGEEILPEETNE
;
A
#
# COMPACT_ATOMS: atom_id res chain seq x y z
N MET A 1 -4.04 -7.27 12.32
CA MET A 1 -4.49 -7.77 10.99
C MET A 1 -5.93 -7.39 10.77
N ASP A 2 -6.76 -7.56 11.80
CA ASP A 2 -8.19 -7.20 11.82
C ASP A 2 -8.50 -5.75 11.41
N ASP A 3 -7.67 -4.79 11.83
CA ASP A 3 -7.85 -3.37 11.46
C ASP A 3 -7.65 -3.10 9.96
N LEU A 4 -6.60 -3.68 9.36
CA LEU A 4 -6.34 -3.55 7.92
C LEU A 4 -7.42 -4.24 7.09
N THR A 5 -7.93 -5.39 7.55
CA THR A 5 -9.03 -6.08 6.88
C THR A 5 -10.29 -5.22 6.86
N ALA A 6 -10.64 -4.57 7.97
CA ALA A 6 -11.79 -3.66 8.02
C ALA A 6 -11.62 -2.45 7.08
N LYS A 7 -10.43 -1.85 7.08
CA LYS A 7 -10.08 -0.73 6.19
C LYS A 7 -10.14 -1.13 4.72
N LEU A 8 -9.58 -2.29 4.37
CA LEU A 8 -9.63 -2.82 3.01
C LEU A 8 -11.07 -3.07 2.57
N LYS A 9 -11.89 -3.72 3.42
CA LYS A 9 -13.31 -3.95 3.13
C LYS A 9 -14.07 -2.65 2.86
N SER A 10 -13.81 -1.61 3.64
CA SER A 10 -14.38 -0.28 3.41
C SER A 10 -13.91 0.31 2.07
N HIS A 11 -12.62 0.19 1.76
CA HIS A 11 -11.99 0.72 0.55
C HIS A 11 -12.53 0.11 -0.75
N ILE A 12 -12.75 -1.21 -0.77
CA ILE A 12 -13.28 -1.95 -1.94
C ILE A 12 -14.81 -2.08 -1.95
N HIS A 13 -15.51 -1.37 -1.05
CA HIS A 13 -16.96 -1.44 -0.89
C HIS A 13 -17.48 -2.88 -0.71
N TRP A 14 -16.84 -3.63 0.18
CA TRP A 14 -17.18 -5.03 0.48
C TRP A 14 -18.63 -5.19 0.94
N GLU A 15 -19.35 -6.13 0.32
CA GLU A 15 -20.72 -6.47 0.67
C GLU A 15 -20.80 -7.65 1.65
N GLU A 16 -21.84 -7.66 2.48
CA GLU A 16 -22.07 -8.74 3.44
C GLU A 16 -22.32 -10.08 2.72
N GLY A 17 -21.58 -11.12 3.11
CA GLY A 17 -21.69 -12.46 2.52
C GLY A 17 -20.68 -12.78 1.41
N MET A 18 -19.82 -11.84 1.02
CA MET A 18 -18.70 -12.11 0.12
C MET A 18 -17.60 -12.94 0.80
N ASP A 19 -16.83 -13.72 0.01
CA ASP A 19 -15.76 -14.59 0.51
C ASP A 19 -14.50 -13.82 0.94
N GLU A 20 -14.26 -13.73 2.24
CA GLU A 20 -13.13 -13.00 2.81
C GLU A 20 -11.81 -13.79 2.87
N SER A 21 -11.79 -15.05 2.43
CA SER A 21 -10.65 -15.96 2.59
C SER A 21 -9.34 -15.45 1.98
N ASN A 22 -9.42 -14.66 0.91
CA ASN A 22 -8.27 -14.10 0.20
C ASN A 22 -7.85 -12.70 0.68
N LEU A 23 -8.65 -12.01 1.49
CA LEU A 23 -8.30 -10.68 2.00
C LEU A 23 -6.97 -10.68 2.78
N PRO A 24 -6.68 -11.66 3.65
CA PRO A 24 -5.37 -11.80 4.28
C PRO A 24 -4.21 -11.88 3.29
N PHE A 25 -4.39 -12.60 2.18
CA PHE A 25 -3.34 -12.80 1.17
C PHE A 25 -3.01 -11.49 0.44
N TYR A 26 -4.03 -10.71 0.07
CA TYR A 26 -3.82 -9.41 -0.58
C TYR A 26 -3.14 -8.42 0.35
N ILE A 27 -3.56 -8.35 1.62
CA ILE A 27 -2.95 -7.45 2.62
C ILE A 27 -1.48 -7.80 2.85
N GLU A 28 -1.15 -9.08 3.03
CA GLU A 28 0.23 -9.50 3.26
C GLU A 28 1.13 -9.29 2.04
N THR A 29 0.58 -9.44 0.84
CA THR A 29 1.30 -9.17 -0.39
C THR A 29 1.55 -7.67 -0.56
N ALA A 30 0.53 -6.84 -0.31
CA ALA A 30 0.64 -5.39 -0.32
C ALA A 30 1.65 -4.86 0.70
N LYS A 31 1.65 -5.36 1.93
CA LYS A 31 2.67 -5.02 2.96
C LYS A 31 4.09 -5.29 2.50
N LYS A 32 4.31 -6.43 1.84
CA LYS A 32 5.63 -6.79 1.31
C LYS A 32 6.03 -5.89 0.15
N TYR A 33 5.08 -5.56 -0.72
CA TYR A 33 5.30 -4.66 -1.85
C TYR A 33 5.70 -3.26 -1.36
N VAL A 34 4.85 -2.64 -0.52
CA VAL A 34 5.09 -1.30 0.03
C VAL A 34 6.41 -1.25 0.79
N LYS A 35 6.67 -2.23 1.67
CA LYS A 35 7.94 -2.30 2.40
C LYS A 35 9.18 -2.35 1.51
N ARG A 36 9.10 -3.07 0.39
CA ARG A 36 10.21 -3.14 -0.55
C ARG A 36 10.36 -1.87 -1.38
N ALA A 37 9.24 -1.20 -1.68
CA ALA A 37 9.21 0.00 -2.49
C ALA A 37 9.62 1.25 -1.69
N THR A 38 9.26 1.34 -0.42
CA THR A 38 9.45 2.55 0.38
C THR A 38 10.41 2.41 1.56
N GLY A 39 10.72 1.19 2.01
CA GLY A 39 11.43 0.96 3.28
C GLY A 39 10.50 0.95 4.51
N GLY A 40 9.44 1.75 4.48
CA GLY A 40 8.36 1.83 5.48
C GLY A 40 7.16 0.92 5.22
N GLN A 41 6.09 1.07 6.01
CA GLN A 41 4.83 0.34 5.83
C GLN A 41 3.62 1.26 6.02
N SER A 42 3.59 2.34 5.23
CA SER A 42 2.46 3.28 5.18
C SER A 42 1.15 2.54 5.00
N GLU A 43 0.25 2.71 5.98
CA GLU A 43 -1.02 2.01 6.01
C GLU A 43 -1.86 2.31 4.77
N TYR A 44 -1.87 3.57 4.34
CA TYR A 44 -2.60 4.02 3.17
C TYR A 44 -2.13 3.31 1.89
N LEU A 45 -0.81 3.25 1.65
CA LEU A 45 -0.24 2.55 0.49
C LEU A 45 -0.53 1.05 0.55
N VAL A 46 -0.51 0.45 1.74
CA VAL A 46 -0.86 -0.97 1.90
C VAL A 46 -2.30 -1.23 1.49
N ILE A 47 -3.25 -0.36 1.88
CA ILE A 47 -4.66 -0.50 1.48
C ILE A 47 -4.84 -0.29 -0.02
N MET A 48 -4.18 0.72 -0.61
CA MET A 48 -4.22 0.98 -2.06
C MET A 48 -3.72 -0.22 -2.86
N VAL A 49 -2.54 -0.75 -2.52
CA VAL A 49 -1.96 -1.91 -3.23
C VAL A 49 -2.82 -3.17 -3.02
N ALA A 50 -3.37 -3.37 -1.81
CA ALA A 50 -4.25 -4.51 -1.56
C ALA A 50 -5.56 -4.42 -2.37
N GLY A 51 -6.13 -3.22 -2.54
CA GLY A 51 -7.28 -2.98 -3.41
C GLY A 51 -6.97 -3.30 -4.88
N ILE A 52 -5.83 -2.81 -5.38
CA ILE A 52 -5.35 -3.13 -6.74
C ILE A 52 -5.21 -4.65 -6.92
N MET A 53 -4.62 -5.37 -5.96
CA MET A 53 -4.48 -6.83 -6.05
C MET A 53 -5.80 -7.60 -5.94
N TYR A 54 -6.80 -7.00 -5.29
CA TYR A 54 -8.15 -7.57 -5.22
C TYR A 54 -8.88 -7.47 -6.57
N ASP A 55 -8.77 -6.31 -7.23
CA ASP A 55 -9.41 -6.01 -8.52
C ASP A 55 -8.68 -6.70 -9.69
N TYR A 56 -7.35 -6.61 -9.72
CA TYR A 56 -6.52 -7.13 -10.80
C TYR A 56 -5.75 -8.38 -10.36
N ARG A 57 -6.27 -9.54 -10.77
CA ARG A 57 -5.75 -10.86 -10.37
C ARG A 57 -4.82 -11.51 -11.41
N VAL A 58 -4.66 -10.86 -12.56
CA VAL A 58 -3.84 -11.31 -13.68
C VAL A 58 -2.84 -10.21 -14.01
N SER A 59 -1.62 -10.61 -14.35
CA SER A 59 -0.60 -9.68 -14.82
C SER A 59 -0.92 -9.25 -16.25
N ASP A 60 -1.70 -8.17 -16.37
CA ASP A 60 -2.11 -7.56 -17.62
C ASP A 60 -1.83 -6.05 -17.63
N TYR A 61 -2.24 -5.40 -18.72
CA TYR A 61 -2.05 -3.97 -18.92
C TYR A 61 -2.78 -3.12 -17.88
N GLU A 62 -3.95 -3.55 -17.39
CA GLU A 62 -4.71 -2.77 -16.41
C GLU A 62 -4.04 -2.79 -15.03
N LEU A 63 -3.47 -3.94 -14.64
CA LEU A 63 -2.63 -4.03 -13.44
C LEU A 63 -1.42 -3.10 -13.53
N GLU A 64 -0.72 -3.10 -14.66
CA GLU A 64 0.44 -2.22 -14.90
C GLU A 64 0.04 -0.74 -14.72
N GLN A 65 -1.03 -0.32 -15.39
CA GLN A 65 -1.53 1.05 -15.31
C GLN A 65 -1.96 1.44 -13.88
N ALA A 66 -2.57 0.53 -13.13
CA ALA A 66 -2.96 0.77 -11.75
C ALA A 66 -1.75 0.93 -10.82
N LEU A 67 -0.71 0.11 -11.00
CA LEU A 67 0.54 0.22 -10.25
C LEU A 67 1.32 1.51 -10.61
N ASP A 68 1.35 1.88 -11.89
CA ASP A 68 1.98 3.12 -12.34
C ASP A 68 1.27 4.35 -11.76
N ALA A 69 -0.06 4.34 -11.71
CA ALA A 69 -0.86 5.42 -11.14
C ALA A 69 -0.54 5.70 -9.66
N ILE A 70 -0.12 4.69 -8.90
CA ILE A 70 0.24 4.86 -7.49
C ILE A 70 1.70 5.23 -7.25
N THR A 71 2.53 5.19 -8.29
CA THR A 71 3.98 5.48 -8.21
C THR A 71 4.29 6.85 -7.59
N PRO A 72 3.57 7.96 -7.90
CA PRO A 72 3.81 9.24 -7.25
C PRO A 72 3.69 9.20 -5.71
N PHE A 73 2.74 8.44 -5.17
CA PHE A 73 2.57 8.28 -3.72
C PHE A 73 3.69 7.46 -3.10
N ILE A 74 4.16 6.41 -3.79
CA ILE A 74 5.32 5.61 -3.36
C ILE A 74 6.57 6.49 -3.29
N VAL A 75 6.80 7.32 -4.31
CA VAL A 75 7.95 8.23 -4.36
C VAL A 75 7.88 9.25 -3.23
N GLN A 76 6.71 9.84 -2.97
CA GLN A 76 6.52 10.76 -1.85
C GLN A 76 6.83 10.11 -0.51
N GLU A 77 6.31 8.91 -0.27
CA GLU A 77 6.55 8.18 0.98
C GLU A 77 8.04 7.89 1.20
N VAL A 78 8.81 7.56 0.15
CA VAL A 78 10.26 7.38 0.26
C VAL A 78 10.97 8.65 0.72
N PHE A 79 10.53 9.81 0.26
CA PHE A 79 11.10 11.09 0.67
C PHE A 79 10.74 11.45 2.11
N ASP A 80 9.48 11.20 2.51
CA ASP A 80 9.02 11.45 3.87
C ASP A 80 9.73 10.54 4.90
N ASP A 81 10.01 9.28 4.56
CA ASP A 81 10.82 8.35 5.39
C ASP A 81 12.32 8.71 5.38
N GLY A 82 12.76 9.42 4.33
CA GLY A 82 14.14 9.88 4.13
C GLY A 82 14.49 11.20 4.82
N GLU A 83 13.52 11.92 5.40
CA GLU A 83 13.77 13.07 6.29
C GLU A 83 14.29 12.60 7.66
N GLU A 84 15.44 11.92 7.68
CA GLU A 84 16.25 11.79 8.87
C GLU A 84 16.87 13.17 9.16
N ILE A 85 16.53 13.72 10.32
CA ILE A 85 16.88 15.05 10.82
C ILE A 85 18.40 15.26 10.67
N LEU A 86 18.83 16.02 9.66
CA LEU A 86 20.20 16.53 9.62
C LEU A 86 20.38 17.39 10.89
N PRO A 87 21.40 17.13 11.73
CA PRO A 87 21.62 17.97 12.90
C PRO A 87 21.76 19.41 12.43
N GLU A 88 20.95 20.31 13.00
CA GLU A 88 21.07 21.75 12.75
C GLU A 88 22.54 22.12 12.92
N GLU A 89 23.15 22.70 11.88
CA GLU A 89 24.53 23.15 11.97
C GLU A 89 24.63 24.11 13.15
N THR A 90 25.28 23.66 14.22
CA THR A 90 25.65 24.51 15.34
C THR A 90 26.65 25.51 14.79
N ASN A 91 26.16 26.70 14.42
CA ASN A 91 26.99 27.84 14.09
C ASN A 91 27.94 28.10 15.28
N GLU A 92 29.24 27.99 14.99
CA GLU A 92 30.37 28.32 15.87
C GLU A 92 30.33 29.77 16.37
#